data_AF-A0AAX1WNT8-F1
#
_entry.id   AF-A0AAX1WNT8-F1
#
_cell.length_a   1.000
_cell.length_b   1.000
_cell.length_c   1.000
_cell.angle_alpha   90.00
_cell.angle_beta   90.00
_cell.angle_gamma   90.00
#
_symmetry.space_group_name_H-M   'P 1'
#
loop_
_entity.id
_entity.type
_entity.pdbx_description
1 polymer ?
#
loop_
_entity_poly.entity_id
_entity_poly.type
_entity_poly.pdbx_seq_one_letter_code
_entity_poly.pdbx_strand_id
1 'polypeptide(L)'
;MVDSIGTLEGGAAVIGLKGACWYTILGNPWLEKLVGENDVARRLANTPEISLLSYNNGVILKAGELPPGLGEMKKEGLPPLLVKINQIIRPVRYDEPRSLHFYSSYENHQFNKESTMKWYRRFDEASALLDSEEPETSSEPVRITRWTDENAPHAGQWAAIVNGTTEYIQTREGQKMPAFEDKHGKKHRARWSLLKRDDQGSVFVIPE
;
A
#
# COMPACT_ATOMS: atom_id res chain seq x y z
N MET A 1 -28.88 4.47 -2.94
CA MET A 1 -29.43 4.23 -1.58
C MET A 1 -28.72 5.17 -0.62
N VAL A 2 -29.47 5.98 0.14
CA VAL A 2 -28.92 7.05 0.98
C VAL A 2 -28.78 6.52 2.40
N ASP A 3 -27.63 6.75 3.04
CA ASP A 3 -27.46 6.49 4.46
C ASP A 3 -28.39 7.43 5.24
N SER A 4 -29.23 6.90 6.11
CA SER A 4 -30.03 7.73 7.01
C SER A 4 -29.18 8.34 8.14
N ILE A 5 -27.89 7.98 8.26
CA ILE A 5 -26.94 8.53 9.23
C ILE A 5 -26.20 9.81 8.75
N GLY A 6 -26.47 10.31 7.55
CA GLY A 6 -25.70 11.41 6.94
C GLY A 6 -25.56 12.68 7.81
N THR A 7 -26.48 12.91 8.75
CA THR A 7 -26.44 14.04 9.69
C THR A 7 -25.49 13.83 10.89
N LEU A 8 -25.06 12.60 11.18
CA LEU A 8 -24.20 12.23 12.33
C LEU A 8 -22.80 11.74 11.93
N GLU A 9 -22.48 11.63 10.63
CA GLU A 9 -21.20 11.09 10.18
C GLU A 9 -19.98 11.89 10.64
N GLY A 10 -20.09 13.18 10.98
CA GLY A 10 -18.95 13.91 11.56
C GLY A 10 -18.34 13.21 12.79
N GLY A 11 -19.18 12.55 13.62
CA GLY A 11 -18.74 11.84 14.81
C GLY A 11 -18.36 10.36 14.60
N ALA A 12 -18.74 9.75 13.47
CA ALA A 12 -18.40 8.36 13.13
C ALA A 12 -17.27 8.26 12.08
N ALA A 13 -17.07 9.32 11.29
CA ALA A 13 -15.97 9.48 10.35
C ALA A 13 -14.60 9.62 11.03
N VAL A 14 -14.57 9.71 12.36
CA VAL A 14 -13.35 9.56 13.19
C VAL A 14 -13.03 8.08 13.49
N ILE A 15 -14.00 7.18 13.35
CA ILE A 15 -13.90 5.76 13.71
C ILE A 15 -13.49 4.92 12.49
N GLY A 16 -14.00 5.25 11.30
CA GLY A 16 -13.59 4.59 10.06
C GLY A 16 -14.37 5.08 8.85
N LEU A 17 -13.87 4.75 7.66
CA LEU A 17 -14.55 5.05 6.40
C LEU A 17 -15.69 4.07 6.17
N LYS A 18 -16.81 4.56 5.64
CA LYS A 18 -17.96 3.73 5.34
C LYS A 18 -17.69 2.72 4.20
N GLY A 19 -16.92 3.12 3.19
CA GLY A 19 -16.55 2.26 2.06
C GLY A 19 -16.42 3.05 0.75
N ALA A 20 -16.03 2.35 -0.32
CA ALA A 20 -15.75 2.96 -1.61
C ALA A 20 -17.03 3.51 -2.28
N CYS A 21 -16.92 4.73 -2.82
CA CYS A 21 -17.93 5.40 -3.64
C CYS A 21 -17.25 6.22 -4.74
N TRP A 22 -18.05 6.92 -5.57
CA TRP A 22 -17.52 7.65 -6.73
C TRP A 22 -16.44 8.69 -6.35
N TYR A 23 -16.65 9.42 -5.26
CA TYR A 23 -15.67 10.33 -4.67
C TYR A 23 -15.40 9.90 -3.23
N THR A 24 -14.31 9.16 -3.03
CA THR A 24 -13.90 8.70 -1.69
C THR A 24 -12.90 9.69 -1.11
N ILE A 25 -13.30 10.41 -0.07
CA ILE A 25 -12.50 11.49 0.53
C ILE A 25 -11.71 10.95 1.72
N LEU A 26 -10.39 11.15 1.69
CA LEU A 26 -9.45 10.75 2.72
C LEU A 26 -8.86 11.99 3.36
N GLY A 27 -8.98 12.12 4.68
CA GLY A 27 -8.25 13.13 5.45
C GLY A 27 -6.85 12.66 5.81
N ASN A 28 -5.96 13.58 6.19
CA ASN A 28 -4.60 13.27 6.65
C ASN A 28 -4.53 12.13 7.69
N PRO A 29 -5.40 12.07 8.73
CA PRO A 29 -5.35 10.97 9.70
C PRO A 29 -5.61 9.58 9.09
N TRP A 30 -6.40 9.51 8.01
CA TRP A 30 -6.65 8.26 7.29
C TRP A 30 -5.49 7.93 6.35
N LEU A 31 -4.90 8.94 5.71
CA LEU A 31 -3.72 8.77 4.88
C LEU A 31 -2.51 8.27 5.67
N GLU A 32 -2.29 8.78 6.88
CA GLU A 32 -1.21 8.31 7.77
C GLU A 32 -1.34 6.80 8.06
N LYS A 33 -2.57 6.32 8.29
CA LYS A 33 -2.85 4.88 8.45
C LYS A 33 -2.68 4.07 7.16
N LEU A 34 -2.70 4.74 6.01
CA LEU A 34 -2.44 4.18 4.68
C LEU A 34 -1.00 4.46 4.21
N VAL A 35 -0.06 4.77 5.11
CA VAL A 35 1.36 5.04 4.77
C VAL A 35 1.59 6.32 3.94
N GLY A 36 0.54 7.13 3.77
CA GLY A 36 0.57 8.45 3.15
C GLY A 36 0.15 8.46 1.68
N GLU A 37 0.05 9.68 1.13
CA GLU A 37 -0.41 9.94 -0.24
C GLU A 37 0.46 9.24 -1.31
N ASN A 38 1.78 9.14 -1.09
CA ASN A 38 2.69 8.46 -2.02
C ASN A 38 2.41 6.96 -2.15
N ASP A 39 2.01 6.29 -1.06
CA ASP A 39 1.64 4.87 -1.11
C ASP A 39 0.32 4.68 -1.87
N VAL A 40 -0.66 5.54 -1.60
CA VAL A 40 -1.93 5.56 -2.33
C VAL A 40 -1.69 5.80 -3.82
N ALA A 41 -0.85 6.78 -4.19
CA ALA A 41 -0.50 7.07 -5.57
C ALA A 41 0.19 5.87 -6.25
N ARG A 42 1.11 5.19 -5.55
CA ARG A 42 1.78 3.99 -6.05
C ARG A 42 0.79 2.86 -6.34
N ARG A 43 -0.12 2.57 -5.42
CA ARG A 43 -1.16 1.53 -5.59
C ARG A 43 -2.11 1.82 -6.74
N LEU A 44 -2.20 3.08 -7.18
CA LEU A 44 -3.01 3.53 -8.32
C LEU A 44 -2.23 3.63 -9.63
N ALA A 45 -0.92 3.38 -9.64
CA ALA A 45 -0.08 3.54 -10.83
C ALA A 45 -0.58 2.74 -12.04
N ASN A 46 -1.16 1.56 -11.79
CA ASN A 46 -1.73 0.67 -12.80
C ASN A 46 -3.25 0.87 -13.02
N THR A 47 -3.84 1.94 -12.47
CA THR A 47 -5.28 2.24 -12.60
C THR A 47 -5.49 3.75 -12.80
N PRO A 48 -5.03 4.30 -13.94
CA PRO A 48 -5.07 5.75 -14.21
C PRO A 48 -6.49 6.33 -14.30
N GLU A 49 -7.51 5.49 -14.44
CA GLU A 49 -8.92 5.89 -14.40
C GLU A 49 -9.36 6.40 -13.03
N ILE A 50 -8.61 6.10 -11.96
CA ILE A 50 -8.85 6.67 -10.64
C ILE A 50 -7.99 7.93 -10.49
N SER A 51 -8.63 9.10 -10.45
CA SER A 51 -7.91 10.35 -10.21
C SER A 51 -7.65 10.53 -8.71
N LEU A 52 -6.41 10.90 -8.37
CA LEU A 52 -6.01 11.33 -7.04
C LEU A 52 -5.99 12.86 -7.00
N LEU A 53 -6.94 13.47 -6.28
CA LEU A 53 -7.09 14.92 -6.19
C LEU A 53 -6.71 15.40 -4.80
N SER A 54 -5.59 16.12 -4.66
CA SER A 54 -5.14 16.63 -3.37
C SER A 54 -5.92 17.88 -2.94
N TYR A 55 -6.13 18.04 -1.64
CA TYR A 55 -6.69 19.24 -1.00
C TYR A 55 -5.95 19.52 0.31
N ASN A 56 -6.17 20.68 0.95
CA ASN A 56 -5.38 21.13 2.10
C ASN A 56 -5.21 20.12 3.25
N ASN A 57 -6.17 19.20 3.43
CA ASN A 57 -6.16 18.24 4.53
C ASN A 57 -6.30 16.78 4.07
N GLY A 58 -5.91 16.47 2.83
CA GLY A 58 -5.82 15.08 2.36
C GLY A 58 -6.03 14.94 0.85
N VAL A 59 -6.65 13.83 0.44
CA VAL A 59 -6.90 13.52 -0.97
C VAL A 59 -8.30 13.01 -1.24
N ILE A 60 -8.74 13.11 -2.49
CA ILE A 60 -9.99 12.54 -2.99
C ILE A 60 -9.64 11.53 -4.07
N LEU A 61 -10.15 10.29 -3.91
CA LEU A 61 -10.12 9.25 -4.94
C LEU A 61 -11.39 9.36 -5.78
N LYS A 62 -11.27 9.82 -7.03
CA LYS A 62 -12.37 9.90 -7.99
C LYS A 62 -12.36 8.67 -8.90
N ALA A 63 -13.40 7.84 -8.81
CA ALA A 63 -13.54 6.62 -9.59
C ALA A 63 -14.07 6.90 -11.01
N GLY A 64 -13.19 7.22 -11.95
CA GLY A 64 -13.55 7.48 -13.34
C GLY A 64 -14.30 8.79 -13.57
N GLU A 65 -14.44 9.16 -14.84
CA GLU A 65 -15.10 10.40 -15.25
C GLU A 65 -16.62 10.36 -15.11
N LEU A 66 -17.22 9.18 -15.23
CA LEU A 66 -18.66 8.97 -15.08
C LEU A 66 -18.95 8.26 -13.76
N PRO A 67 -20.13 8.51 -13.16
CA PRO A 67 -20.53 7.79 -11.96
C PRO A 67 -20.54 6.29 -12.24
N PRO A 68 -20.07 5.46 -11.29
CA PRO A 68 -20.15 4.01 -11.43
C PRO A 68 -21.61 3.58 -11.58
N GLY A 69 -21.83 2.43 -12.23
CA GLY A 69 -23.16 1.86 -12.40
C GLY A 69 -23.91 1.75 -11.07
N LEU A 70 -25.23 1.94 -11.12
CA LEU A 70 -26.09 1.99 -9.93
C LEU A 70 -26.28 0.61 -9.25
N GLY A 71 -25.55 -0.41 -9.70
CA GLY A 71 -25.41 -1.69 -9.01
C GLY A 71 -26.59 -2.64 -9.26
N GLU A 72 -27.09 -2.72 -10.51
CA GLU A 72 -27.96 -3.84 -10.89
C GLU A 72 -27.13 -5.13 -10.99
N MET A 73 -26.78 -5.70 -9.82
CA MET A 73 -25.87 -6.86 -9.66
C MET A 73 -26.26 -8.09 -10.50
N LYS A 74 -27.53 -8.18 -10.95
CA LYS A 74 -28.01 -9.27 -11.80
C LYS A 74 -27.60 -9.13 -13.26
N LYS A 75 -27.28 -7.91 -13.72
CA LYS A 75 -26.92 -7.61 -15.11
C LYS A 75 -25.52 -7.03 -15.23
N GLU A 76 -25.04 -6.35 -14.19
CA GLU A 76 -23.77 -5.66 -14.15
C GLU A 76 -22.85 -6.34 -13.13
N GLY A 77 -21.59 -6.56 -13.52
CA GLY A 77 -20.57 -7.03 -12.60
C GLY A 77 -20.19 -5.97 -11.56
N LEU A 78 -19.27 -6.32 -10.65
CA LEU A 78 -18.77 -5.35 -9.66
C LEU A 78 -18.01 -4.22 -10.37
N PRO A 79 -18.22 -2.94 -10.01
CA PRO A 79 -17.50 -1.82 -10.62
C PRO A 79 -15.99 -1.90 -10.32
N PRO A 80 -15.13 -2.12 -11.32
CA PRO A 80 -13.70 -2.41 -11.08
C PRO A 80 -12.98 -1.30 -10.32
N LEU A 81 -13.28 -0.03 -10.63
CA LEU A 81 -12.68 1.12 -9.96
C LEU A 81 -13.06 1.20 -8.47
N LEU A 82 -14.30 0.83 -8.12
CA LEU A 82 -14.72 0.79 -6.72
C LEU A 82 -14.10 -0.39 -5.97
N VAL A 83 -13.87 -1.52 -6.66
CA VAL A 83 -13.13 -2.66 -6.10
C VAL A 83 -11.68 -2.24 -5.80
N LYS A 84 -11.01 -1.55 -6.73
CA LYS A 84 -9.64 -1.05 -6.51
C LYS A 84 -9.57 -0.03 -5.37
N ILE A 85 -10.51 0.91 -5.29
CA ILE A 85 -10.58 1.85 -4.15
C ILE A 85 -10.82 1.08 -2.85
N ASN A 86 -11.71 0.09 -2.85
CA ASN A 86 -11.98 -0.74 -1.68
C ASN A 86 -10.74 -1.47 -1.16
N GLN A 87 -9.92 -2.02 -2.07
CA GLN A 87 -8.64 -2.63 -1.75
C GLN A 87 -7.74 -1.65 -0.96
N ILE A 88 -7.62 -0.42 -1.43
CA ILE A 88 -6.78 0.63 -0.81
C ILE A 88 -7.31 1.03 0.57
N ILE A 89 -8.61 1.32 0.68
CA ILE A 89 -9.17 1.87 1.92
C ILE A 89 -9.51 0.82 2.98
N ARG A 90 -9.39 -0.47 2.67
CA ARG A 90 -9.75 -1.57 3.57
C ARG A 90 -9.17 -1.42 4.99
N PRO A 91 -7.89 -1.05 5.20
CA PRO A 91 -7.31 -0.91 6.54
C PRO A 91 -7.93 0.20 7.40
N VAL A 92 -8.58 1.18 6.76
CA VAL A 92 -9.18 2.35 7.42
C VAL A 92 -10.71 2.34 7.36
N ARG A 93 -11.30 1.25 6.84
CA ARG A 93 -12.74 1.09 6.75
C ARG A 93 -13.31 0.74 8.12
N TYR A 94 -14.50 1.26 8.38
CA TYR A 94 -15.29 0.91 9.54
C TYR A 94 -15.61 -0.60 9.54
N ASP A 95 -15.32 -1.28 10.66
CA ASP A 95 -15.51 -2.74 10.79
C ASP A 95 -16.35 -3.15 12.00
N GLU A 96 -16.95 -2.19 12.72
CA GLU A 96 -17.77 -2.50 13.89
C GLU A 96 -19.23 -2.82 13.53
N PRO A 97 -19.95 -3.67 14.29
CA PRO A 97 -21.33 -4.01 13.95
C PRO A 97 -22.32 -2.86 14.23
N ARG A 98 -22.66 -2.06 13.21
CA ARG A 98 -23.79 -1.10 13.24
C ARG A 98 -24.81 -1.35 12.15
N SER A 99 -26.00 -0.80 12.32
CA SER A 99 -27.00 -0.72 11.25
C SER A 99 -26.76 0.55 10.41
N LEU A 100 -26.92 0.46 9.09
CA LEU A 100 -27.03 1.63 8.22
C LEU A 100 -28.35 2.39 8.41
N HIS A 101 -29.40 1.72 8.89
CA HIS A 101 -30.72 2.31 9.08
C HIS A 101 -31.08 2.38 10.57
N PHE A 102 -31.66 3.50 11.01
CA PHE A 102 -32.20 3.62 12.38
C PHE A 102 -33.64 3.12 12.50
N TYR A 103 -34.44 3.34 11.45
CA TYR A 103 -35.87 3.08 11.48
C TYR A 103 -36.39 2.80 10.06
N SER A 104 -37.34 1.88 9.95
CA SER A 104 -38.15 1.63 8.77
C SER A 104 -39.57 1.31 9.23
N SER A 105 -40.58 1.89 8.56
CA SER A 105 -41.98 1.53 8.75
C SER A 105 -42.35 0.17 8.11
N TYR A 106 -41.44 -0.41 7.32
CA TYR A 106 -41.63 -1.66 6.61
C TYR A 106 -40.61 -2.70 7.06
N GLU A 107 -41.08 -3.88 7.45
CA GLU A 107 -40.22 -5.02 7.78
C GLU A 107 -39.39 -5.46 6.57
N ASN A 108 -38.18 -5.95 6.82
CA ASN A 108 -37.25 -6.49 5.82
C ASN A 108 -36.76 -5.52 4.73
N HIS A 109 -37.06 -4.22 4.84
CA HIS A 109 -36.55 -3.18 3.93
C HIS A 109 -35.39 -2.36 4.53
N GLN A 110 -34.85 -2.83 5.66
CA GLN A 110 -33.78 -2.16 6.38
C GLN A 110 -32.51 -2.99 6.46
N PHE A 111 -31.39 -2.28 6.49
CA PHE A 111 -30.15 -2.88 6.94
C PHE A 111 -30.28 -3.25 8.41
N ASN A 112 -29.79 -4.43 8.77
CA ASN A 112 -29.48 -4.80 10.13
C ASN A 112 -27.94 -4.83 10.27
N LYS A 113 -27.42 -5.19 11.44
CA LYS A 113 -25.97 -5.25 11.66
C LYS A 113 -25.28 -6.19 10.65
N GLU A 114 -25.86 -7.34 10.40
CA GLU A 114 -25.28 -8.35 9.50
C GLU A 114 -25.30 -7.90 8.03
N SER A 115 -26.46 -7.43 7.53
CA SER A 115 -26.55 -6.94 6.16
C SER A 115 -25.72 -5.68 5.94
N THR A 116 -25.51 -4.87 6.99
CA THR A 116 -24.61 -3.70 6.92
C THR A 116 -23.17 -4.14 6.69
N MET A 117 -22.71 -5.13 7.45
CA MET A 117 -21.37 -5.67 7.26
C MET A 117 -21.21 -6.32 5.89
N LYS A 118 -22.24 -7.02 5.40
CA LYS A 118 -22.27 -7.53 4.02
C LYS A 118 -22.14 -6.40 2.99
N TRP A 119 -22.81 -5.27 3.21
CA TRP A 119 -22.70 -4.10 2.34
C TRP A 119 -21.31 -3.48 2.35
N TYR A 120 -20.69 -3.32 3.53
CA TYR A 120 -19.33 -2.79 3.63
C TYR A 120 -18.31 -3.69 2.96
N ARG A 121 -18.43 -5.02 3.16
CA ARG A 121 -17.51 -6.03 2.62
C ARG A 121 -17.83 -6.48 1.19
N ARG A 122 -18.81 -5.87 0.51
CA ARG A 122 -19.31 -6.30 -0.80
C ARG A 122 -18.25 -6.39 -1.91
N PHE A 123 -17.10 -5.74 -1.74
CA PHE A 123 -15.99 -5.74 -2.68
C PHE A 123 -14.77 -6.52 -2.18
N ASP A 124 -14.78 -7.06 -0.97
CA ASP A 124 -13.58 -7.61 -0.32
C ASP A 124 -13.02 -8.83 -1.05
N GLU A 125 -13.90 -9.74 -1.47
CA GLU A 125 -13.50 -10.94 -2.22
C GLU A 125 -12.84 -10.54 -3.55
N ALA A 126 -13.47 -9.66 -4.32
CA ALA A 126 -12.90 -9.16 -5.57
C ALA A 126 -11.61 -8.36 -5.36
N SER A 127 -11.51 -7.61 -4.26
CA SER A 127 -10.29 -6.85 -3.92
C SER A 127 -9.12 -7.78 -3.59
N ALA A 128 -9.39 -8.89 -2.88
CA ALA A 128 -8.36 -9.85 -2.52
C ALA A 128 -7.79 -10.60 -3.73
N LEU A 129 -8.56 -10.76 -4.81
CA LEU A 129 -8.07 -11.32 -6.06
C LEU A 129 -7.07 -10.39 -6.76
N LEU A 130 -7.24 -9.07 -6.65
CA LEU A 130 -6.28 -8.10 -7.18
C LEU A 130 -4.92 -8.19 -6.47
N ASP A 131 -4.90 -8.44 -5.16
CA ASP A 131 -3.66 -8.64 -4.39
C ASP A 131 -2.88 -9.86 -4.87
N SER A 132 -3.56 -10.87 -5.44
CA SER A 132 -2.92 -12.09 -5.94
C SER A 132 -2.35 -11.98 -7.36
N GLU A 133 -2.77 -10.95 -8.11
CA GLU A 133 -2.34 -10.68 -9.48
C GLU A 133 -1.25 -9.62 -9.56
N GLU A 134 -1.15 -8.72 -8.58
CA GLU A 134 -0.03 -7.78 -8.49
C GLU A 134 1.23 -8.54 -8.02
N PRO A 135 2.34 -8.56 -8.79
CA PRO A 135 3.58 -9.14 -8.29
C PRO A 135 3.97 -8.39 -7.02
N GLU A 136 4.35 -9.11 -5.96
CA GLU A 136 4.87 -8.53 -4.73
C GLU A 136 6.19 -7.78 -5.01
N THR A 137 6.13 -6.60 -5.63
CA THR A 137 7.21 -5.64 -5.59
C THR A 137 7.13 -4.98 -4.22
N SER A 138 7.72 -5.66 -3.23
CA SER A 138 7.99 -5.11 -1.91
C SER A 138 8.70 -3.77 -2.11
N SER A 139 7.98 -2.68 -1.85
CA SER A 139 8.41 -1.31 -2.07
C SER A 139 9.17 -0.74 -0.87
N GLU A 140 9.56 -1.61 0.07
CA GLU A 140 10.47 -1.26 1.13
C GLU A 140 11.86 -0.95 0.53
N PRO A 141 12.46 0.21 0.85
CA PRO A 141 13.80 0.52 0.40
C PRO A 141 14.78 -0.55 0.86
N VAL A 142 15.34 -1.31 -0.09
CA VAL A 142 16.28 -2.40 0.19
C VAL A 142 17.69 -1.83 0.19
N ARG A 143 18.50 -2.21 1.18
CA ARG A 143 19.90 -1.79 1.25
C ARG A 143 20.64 -2.29 0.01
N ILE A 144 21.48 -1.44 -0.57
CA ILE A 144 22.30 -1.81 -1.73
C ILE A 144 23.26 -2.93 -1.30
N THR A 145 23.17 -4.06 -1.99
CA THR A 145 24.07 -5.21 -1.79
C THR A 145 24.73 -5.65 -3.08
N ARG A 146 25.94 -6.19 -3.00
CA ARG A 146 26.68 -6.80 -4.12
C ARG A 146 27.36 -8.09 -3.69
N TRP A 147 27.39 -9.08 -4.57
CA TRP A 147 28.20 -10.29 -4.36
C TRP A 147 29.66 -10.03 -4.69
N THR A 148 30.56 -10.88 -4.16
CA THR A 148 31.94 -10.99 -4.64
C THR A 148 31.99 -11.02 -6.17
N ASP A 149 32.99 -10.34 -6.74
CA ASP A 149 33.23 -10.13 -8.17
C ASP A 149 32.24 -9.20 -8.92
N GLU A 150 31.13 -8.80 -8.31
CA GLU A 150 30.27 -7.75 -8.86
C GLU A 150 30.90 -6.36 -8.67
N ASN A 151 30.56 -5.41 -9.54
CA ASN A 151 31.05 -4.04 -9.43
C ASN A 151 30.26 -3.27 -8.37
N ALA A 152 30.98 -2.56 -7.50
CA ALA A 152 30.39 -1.62 -6.55
C ALA A 152 29.73 -0.47 -7.33
N PRO A 153 28.41 -0.24 -7.19
CA PRO A 153 27.72 0.83 -7.91
C PRO A 153 28.11 2.22 -7.38
N HIS A 154 28.63 2.31 -6.16
CA HIS A 154 29.01 3.56 -5.51
C HIS A 154 30.25 3.35 -4.65
N ALA A 155 31.07 4.40 -4.52
CA ALA A 155 32.18 4.43 -3.57
C ALA A 155 31.65 4.53 -2.13
N GLY A 156 32.28 3.82 -1.20
CA GLY A 156 31.85 3.85 0.18
C GLY A 156 32.36 2.72 1.05
N GLN A 157 31.85 2.69 2.27
CA GLN A 157 32.12 1.66 3.27
C GLN A 157 31.09 0.53 3.14
N TRP A 158 31.57 -0.69 3.02
CA TRP A 158 30.75 -1.90 2.91
C TRP A 158 31.07 -2.86 4.05
N ALA A 159 30.12 -3.73 4.38
CA ALA A 159 30.34 -4.82 5.30
C ALA A 159 29.76 -6.14 4.79
N ALA A 160 30.43 -7.24 5.12
CA ALA A 160 29.95 -8.59 4.90
C ALA A 160 30.06 -9.39 6.19
N ILE A 161 29.13 -10.33 6.39
CA ILE A 161 29.13 -11.25 7.52
C ILE A 161 29.20 -12.67 6.97
N VAL A 162 30.26 -13.39 7.30
CA VAL A 162 30.44 -14.81 6.92
C VAL A 162 30.84 -15.60 8.16
N ASN A 163 30.09 -16.67 8.45
CA ASN A 163 30.31 -17.55 9.61
C ASN A 163 30.48 -16.78 10.94
N GLY A 164 29.66 -15.75 11.16
CA GLY A 164 29.68 -14.90 12.37
C GLY A 164 30.84 -13.91 12.44
N THR A 165 31.71 -13.85 11.43
CA THR A 165 32.79 -12.86 11.34
C THR A 165 32.35 -11.72 10.43
N THR A 166 32.49 -10.48 10.89
CA THR A 166 32.16 -9.28 10.11
C THR A 166 33.44 -8.65 9.59
N GLU A 167 33.48 -8.35 8.30
CA GLU A 167 34.56 -7.63 7.66
C GLU A 167 34.05 -6.32 7.08
N TYR A 168 34.87 -5.27 7.15
CA TYR A 168 34.57 -3.95 6.61
C TYR A 168 35.60 -3.60 5.55
N ILE A 169 35.12 -3.09 4.42
CA ILE A 169 35.98 -2.65 3.32
C ILE A 169 35.58 -1.25 2.87
N GLN A 170 36.55 -0.52 2.32
CA GLN A 170 36.29 0.70 1.56
C GLN A 170 36.49 0.39 0.09
N THR A 171 35.50 0.71 -0.76
CA THR A 171 35.59 0.49 -2.20
C THR A 171 35.37 1.78 -2.98
N ARG A 172 35.89 1.82 -4.20
CA ARG A 172 35.61 2.87 -5.19
C ARG A 172 34.45 2.43 -6.09
N GLU A 173 33.77 3.40 -6.69
CA GLU A 173 32.76 3.13 -7.71
C GLU A 173 33.37 2.34 -8.89
N GLY A 174 32.67 1.31 -9.35
CA GLY A 174 33.12 0.39 -10.40
C GLY A 174 34.14 -0.66 -9.94
N GLN A 175 34.66 -0.60 -8.70
CA GLN A 175 35.58 -1.60 -8.18
C GLN A 175 34.87 -2.94 -7.96
N LYS A 176 35.51 -4.04 -8.36
CA LYS A 176 35.00 -5.39 -8.05
C LYS A 176 35.04 -5.67 -6.55
N MET A 177 33.97 -6.27 -6.06
CA MET A 177 33.87 -6.67 -4.66
C MET A 177 34.83 -7.81 -4.34
N PRO A 178 35.67 -7.70 -3.30
CA PRO A 178 36.62 -8.74 -2.95
C PRO A 178 35.93 -9.98 -2.40
N ALA A 179 36.66 -11.09 -2.40
CA ALA A 179 36.28 -12.26 -1.61
C ALA A 179 36.49 -11.94 -0.12
N PHE A 180 35.62 -12.48 0.73
CA PHE A 180 35.78 -12.40 2.18
C PHE A 180 36.89 -13.35 2.61
N GLU A 181 37.86 -12.87 3.37
CA GLU A 181 38.96 -13.70 3.86
C GLU A 181 38.72 -14.04 5.34
N ASP A 182 38.58 -15.33 5.65
CA ASP A 182 38.43 -15.73 7.05
C ASP A 182 39.75 -15.63 7.83
N LYS A 183 39.66 -15.80 9.16
CA LYS A 183 40.81 -15.78 10.06
C LYS A 183 41.91 -16.82 9.75
N HIS A 184 41.64 -17.79 8.87
CA HIS A 184 42.58 -18.80 8.41
C HIS A 184 43.08 -18.54 6.98
N GLY A 185 42.78 -17.37 6.40
CA GLY A 185 43.19 -16.99 5.04
C GLY A 185 42.36 -17.64 3.93
N LYS A 186 41.28 -18.35 4.27
CA LYS A 186 40.42 -18.98 3.26
C LYS A 186 39.44 -17.95 2.71
N LYS A 187 39.38 -17.86 1.38
CA LYS A 187 38.50 -16.94 0.66
C LYS A 187 37.10 -17.54 0.48
N HIS A 188 36.09 -16.74 0.76
CA HIS A 188 34.67 -17.08 0.65
C HIS A 188 33.95 -16.08 -0.24
N ARG A 189 32.98 -16.58 -1.02
CA ARG A 189 32.02 -15.72 -1.70
C ARG A 189 31.12 -15.08 -0.65
N ALA A 190 30.99 -13.76 -0.67
CA ALA A 190 30.23 -13.01 0.31
C ALA A 190 29.27 -12.02 -0.34
N ARG A 191 28.21 -11.70 0.39
CA ARG A 191 27.28 -10.61 0.05
C ARG A 191 27.64 -9.39 0.88
N TRP A 192 28.17 -8.39 0.20
CA TRP A 192 28.55 -7.11 0.77
C TRP A 192 27.34 -6.18 0.81
N SER A 193 27.14 -5.49 1.93
CA SER A 193 26.08 -4.50 2.13
C SER A 193 26.67 -3.11 2.32
N LEU A 194 26.17 -2.12 1.59
CA LEU A 194 26.65 -0.76 1.68
C LEU A 194 26.20 -0.12 2.99
N LEU A 195 27.16 0.39 3.76
CA LEU A 195 26.91 1.03 5.06
C LEU A 195 26.89 2.54 4.95
N LYS A 196 27.80 3.11 4.16
CA LYS A 196 27.95 4.55 3.97
C LYS A 196 28.51 4.83 2.58
N ARG A 197 28.01 5.86 1.90
CA ARG A 197 28.59 6.35 0.65
C ARG A 197 29.50 7.54 0.91
N ASP A 198 30.54 7.65 0.10
CA ASP A 198 31.48 8.77 0.16
C ASP A 198 30.84 10.07 -0.32
N ASP A 199 29.87 9.98 -1.24
CA ASP A 199 29.07 11.11 -1.75
C ASP A 199 27.88 11.49 -0.84
N GLN A 200 27.75 10.86 0.33
CA GLN A 200 26.64 11.06 1.27
C GLN A 200 25.25 10.72 0.71
N GLY A 201 25.16 9.99 -0.41
CA GLY A 201 23.90 9.53 -0.98
C GLY A 201 23.22 8.42 -0.17
N SER A 202 22.02 8.03 -0.60
CA SER A 202 21.28 6.91 0.00
C SER A 202 22.00 5.58 -0.21
N VAL A 203 22.02 4.75 0.85
CA VAL A 203 22.50 3.36 0.80
C VAL A 203 21.37 2.36 0.52
N PHE A 204 20.17 2.86 0.24
CA PHE A 204 18.99 2.06 -0.09
C PHE A 204 18.50 2.39 -1.51
N VAL A 205 17.99 1.37 -2.18
CA VAL A 205 17.30 1.46 -3.48
C VAL A 205 15.89 0.92 -3.35
N ILE A 206 14.95 1.54 -4.05
CA ILE A 206 13.61 0.99 -4.22
C ILE A 206 13.73 -0.06 -5.32
N PRO A 207 13.45 -1.35 -5.06
CA PRO A 207 13.46 -2.35 -6.12
C PRO A 207 12.40 -2.00 -7.17
N GLU A 208 12.77 -2.13 -8.44
CA GLU A 208 11.86 -1.96 -9.59
C GLU A 208 10.77 -3.04 -9.62
#